data_AF-A0A168P3T8-F1
#
_entry.id   AF-A0A168P3T8-F1
#
_cell.length_a   1.000
_cell.length_b   1.000
_cell.length_c   1.000
_cell.angle_alpha   90.00
_cell.angle_beta   90.00
_cell.angle_gamma   90.00
#
_symmetry.space_group_name_H-M   'P 1'
#
loop_
_entity.id
_entity.type
_entity.pdbx_description
1 polymer ?
#
loop_
_entity_poly.entity_id
_entity_poly.type
_entity_poly.pdbx_seq_one_letter_code
_entity_poly.pdbx_strand_id
1 'polypeptide(L)'
;MTNKCLYSEQSSLLLVGEPQGEESLRREISKYLFQSRSVRCTPEQIIIGAGTQYLIILLCMLLGKDYPYVTENPGYNRVRTVFKDQGIDIHPISIDKDGICINDLKKSSARVVYVTPSHQFPYEMIMPISRRLELLKWYEEKNMKYFFLQLTSI
;
A
#
# COMPACT_ATOMS: atom_id res chain seq x y z
N MET A 1 36.75 -20.82 15.49
CA MET A 1 35.51 -21.09 16.24
C MET A 1 34.52 -19.99 15.81
N THR A 2 33.37 -20.18 15.15
CA THR A 2 32.47 -21.34 15.10
C THR A 2 31.46 -21.20 13.92
N ASN A 3 31.91 -21.06 12.67
CA ASN A 3 30.98 -21.20 11.51
C ASN A 3 30.35 -22.61 11.43
N LYS A 4 30.87 -23.58 12.19
CA LYS A 4 30.34 -24.95 12.30
C LYS A 4 29.04 -25.06 13.13
N CYS A 5 28.63 -24.04 13.89
CA CYS A 5 27.42 -24.12 14.72
C CYS A 5 26.11 -23.85 13.97
N LEU A 6 26.15 -23.24 12.78
CA LEU A 6 24.94 -22.93 12.01
C LEU A 6 24.46 -24.11 11.15
N TYR A 7 25.31 -25.12 10.93
CA TYR A 7 25.06 -26.17 9.94
C TYR A 7 24.24 -27.36 10.45
N SER A 8 24.13 -27.60 11.76
CA SER A 8 23.50 -28.82 12.27
C SER A 8 22.01 -28.68 12.64
N GLU A 9 21.50 -27.46 12.86
CA GLU A 9 20.12 -27.30 13.37
C GLU A 9 19.21 -26.38 12.54
N GLN A 10 19.71 -25.67 11.52
CA GLN A 10 18.94 -24.66 10.78
C GLN A 10 19.19 -24.67 9.27
N SER A 11 19.37 -25.85 8.68
CA SER A 11 19.55 -26.03 7.22
C SER A 11 18.43 -25.39 6.40
N SER A 12 17.21 -25.28 6.97
CA SER A 12 16.06 -24.63 6.36
C SER A 12 16.18 -23.10 6.21
N LEU A 13 16.96 -22.42 7.07
CA LEU A 13 17.17 -20.96 6.98
C LEU A 13 18.02 -20.55 5.76
N LEU A 14 18.75 -21.50 5.18
CA LEU A 14 19.60 -21.29 4.01
C LEU A 14 18.93 -21.74 2.70
N LEU A 15 17.72 -22.30 2.80
CA LEU A 15 16.92 -22.63 1.63
C LEU A 15 16.26 -21.37 1.08
N VAL A 16 15.94 -21.40 -0.22
CA VAL A 16 15.09 -20.37 -0.81
C VAL A 16 13.73 -20.44 -0.10
N GLY A 17 13.42 -19.41 0.68
CA GLY A 17 12.15 -19.29 1.39
C GLY A 17 10.97 -19.06 0.45
N GLU A 18 9.77 -19.02 1.03
CA GLU A 18 8.54 -18.79 0.27
C GLU A 18 8.53 -17.37 -0.33
N PRO A 19 8.23 -17.18 -1.64
CA PRO A 19 8.32 -15.87 -2.29
C PRO A 19 7.45 -14.75 -1.69
N GLN A 20 6.31 -15.06 -1.06
CA GLN A 20 5.48 -14.08 -0.34
C GLN A 20 5.98 -13.83 1.09
N GLY A 21 6.99 -14.56 1.54
CA GLY A 21 7.51 -14.57 2.90
C GLY A 21 6.96 -15.72 3.74
N GLU A 22 7.67 -16.03 4.83
CA GLU A 22 7.34 -17.14 5.74
C GLU A 22 5.87 -17.13 6.17
N GLU A 23 5.20 -18.27 6.00
CA GLU A 23 3.77 -18.39 6.28
C GLU A 23 3.42 -18.10 7.74
N SER A 24 4.26 -18.55 8.67
CA SER A 24 4.11 -18.30 10.11
C SER A 24 4.15 -16.80 10.42
N LEU A 25 5.06 -16.06 9.78
CA LEU A 25 5.14 -14.61 9.91
C LEU A 25 3.89 -13.93 9.34
N ARG A 26 3.43 -14.34 8.16
CA ARG A 26 2.21 -13.81 7.54
C ARG A 26 0.97 -14.06 8.42
N ARG A 27 0.88 -15.23 9.08
CA ARG A 27 -0.19 -15.54 10.04
C ARG A 27 -0.19 -14.58 11.23
N GLU A 28 0.96 -14.31 11.83
CA GLU A 28 1.05 -13.37 12.94
C GLU A 28 0.79 -11.92 12.52
N ILE A 29 1.25 -11.52 11.34
CA ILE A 29 0.95 -10.19 10.78
C ILE A 29 -0.56 -10.04 10.51
N SER A 30 -1.23 -11.05 9.94
CA SER A 30 -2.68 -11.01 9.73
C SER A 30 -3.43 -10.78 11.05
N LYS A 31 -3.06 -11.51 12.12
CA LYS A 31 -3.65 -11.31 13.46
C LYS A 31 -3.38 -9.91 14.00
N TYR A 32 -2.13 -9.45 13.90
CA TYR A 32 -1.73 -8.12 14.37
C TYR A 32 -2.46 -7.00 13.62
N LEU A 33 -2.60 -7.11 12.30
CA LEU A 33 -3.31 -6.13 11.47
C LEU A 33 -4.80 -6.04 11.81
N PHE A 34 -5.43 -7.17 12.14
CA PHE A 34 -6.80 -7.19 12.64
C PHE A 34 -6.92 -6.47 14.00
N GLN A 35 -6.04 -6.78 14.95
CA GLN A 35 -6.08 -6.19 16.29
C GLN A 35 -5.76 -4.69 16.30
N SER A 36 -4.74 -4.28 15.56
CA SER A 36 -4.25 -2.89 15.56
C SER A 36 -5.03 -1.97 14.62
N ARG A 37 -5.55 -2.49 13.51
CA ARG A 37 -6.13 -1.67 12.42
C ARG A 37 -7.45 -2.19 11.86
N SER A 38 -8.03 -3.24 12.45
CA SER A 38 -9.26 -3.89 11.96
C SER A 38 -9.19 -4.34 10.50
N VAL A 39 -7.97 -4.54 9.97
CA VAL A 39 -7.77 -5.06 8.61
C VAL A 39 -8.10 -6.55 8.62
N ARG A 40 -9.08 -6.95 7.81
CA ARG A 40 -9.45 -8.35 7.61
C ARG A 40 -8.74 -8.87 6.37
N CYS A 41 -7.73 -9.71 6.57
CA CYS A 41 -6.99 -10.36 5.49
C CYS A 41 -6.57 -11.76 5.91
N THR A 42 -6.47 -12.67 4.95
CA THR A 42 -5.87 -13.99 5.16
C THR A 42 -4.34 -13.93 4.95
N PRO A 43 -3.57 -14.85 5.52
CA PRO A 43 -2.11 -14.90 5.32
C PRO A 43 -1.69 -14.95 3.84
N GLU A 44 -2.51 -15.54 2.97
CA GLU A 44 -2.27 -15.67 1.52
C GLU A 44 -2.37 -14.32 0.79
N GLN A 45 -3.03 -13.33 1.40
CA GLN A 45 -3.17 -11.96 0.87
C GLN A 45 -2.03 -11.04 1.34
N ILE A 46 -1.10 -11.53 2.16
CA ILE A 46 0.03 -10.74 2.67
C ILE A 46 1.29 -11.10 1.87
N ILE A 47 2.02 -10.08 1.43
CA ILE A 47 3.34 -10.21 0.81
C ILE A 47 4.34 -9.46 1.69
N ILE A 48 5.37 -10.16 2.13
CA ILE A 48 6.50 -9.58 2.87
C ILE A 48 7.52 -9.09 1.86
N GLY A 49 7.99 -7.85 2.01
CA GLY A 49 8.97 -7.25 1.12
C GLY A 49 9.97 -6.39 1.87
N ALA A 50 11.11 -6.14 1.23
CA ALA A 50 12.20 -5.31 1.75
C ALA A 50 11.88 -3.81 1.68
N GLY A 51 10.77 -3.40 2.29
CA GLY A 51 10.31 -2.01 2.37
C GLY A 51 9.26 -1.62 1.33
N THR A 52 8.65 -0.45 1.57
CA THR A 52 7.50 0.06 0.81
C THR A 52 7.79 0.27 -0.67
N GLN A 53 8.98 0.78 -1.03
CA GLN A 53 9.35 1.02 -2.43
C GLN A 53 9.32 -0.29 -3.24
N TYR A 54 9.90 -1.37 -2.69
CA TYR A 54 9.88 -2.68 -3.33
C TYR A 54 8.45 -3.21 -3.49
N LEU A 55 7.63 -3.11 -2.44
CA LEU A 55 6.23 -3.55 -2.49
C LEU A 55 5.38 -2.74 -3.49
N ILE A 56 5.66 -1.44 -3.65
CA ILE A 56 4.98 -0.60 -4.65
C ILE A 56 5.39 -1.02 -6.06
N ILE A 57 6.66 -1.36 -6.30
CA ILE A 57 7.10 -1.89 -7.60
C ILE A 57 6.32 -3.18 -7.95
N LEU A 58 6.24 -4.12 -7.00
CA LEU A 58 5.45 -5.34 -7.19
C LEU A 58 3.97 -5.05 -7.45
N LEU A 59 3.40 -4.09 -6.72
CA LEU A 59 2.02 -3.66 -6.93
C LEU A 59 1.81 -3.09 -8.33
N CYS A 60 2.75 -2.28 -8.85
CA CYS A 60 2.68 -1.75 -10.21
C CYS A 60 2.63 -2.88 -11.26
N MET A 61 3.42 -3.94 -11.06
CA MET A 61 3.42 -5.11 -11.94
C MET A 61 2.09 -5.86 -11.91
N LEU A 62 1.42 -5.92 -10.75
CA LEU A 62 0.13 -6.58 -10.58
C LEU A 62 -1.05 -5.78 -11.16
N LEU A 63 -1.06 -4.48 -10.90
CA LEU A 63 -2.15 -3.60 -11.30
C LEU A 63 -2.08 -3.19 -12.78
N GLY A 64 -0.88 -3.27 -13.37
CA GLY A 64 -0.62 -2.83 -14.73
C GLY A 64 -0.60 -1.30 -14.89
N LYS A 65 -0.34 -0.86 -16.11
CA LYS A 65 -0.12 0.56 -16.45
C LYS A 65 -1.24 1.17 -17.30
N ASP A 66 -2.28 0.39 -17.61
CA ASP A 66 -3.35 0.80 -18.53
C ASP A 66 -4.44 1.67 -17.87
N TYR A 67 -4.20 2.07 -16.63
CA TYR A 67 -5.14 2.78 -15.79
C TYR A 67 -4.55 4.12 -15.33
N PRO A 68 -5.34 5.20 -15.27
CA PRO A 68 -4.85 6.45 -14.69
C PRO A 68 -4.70 6.33 -13.16
N TYR A 69 -3.48 6.60 -12.67
CA TYR A 69 -3.17 6.62 -11.24
C TYR A 69 -3.22 8.05 -10.72
N VAL A 70 -3.64 8.22 -9.47
CA VAL A 70 -3.58 9.51 -8.79
C VAL A 70 -3.06 9.40 -7.37
N THR A 71 -2.53 10.51 -6.86
CA THR A 71 -2.03 10.62 -5.49
C THR A 71 -2.24 12.02 -4.91
N GLU A 72 -2.28 12.12 -3.59
CA GLU A 72 -2.35 13.36 -2.82
C GLU A 72 -1.29 14.40 -3.23
N ASN A 73 -1.68 15.68 -3.30
CA ASN A 73 -0.82 16.82 -3.58
C ASN A 73 -1.12 18.02 -2.65
N PRO A 74 -0.14 18.47 -1.83
CA PRO A 74 1.16 17.85 -1.60
C PRO A 74 1.05 16.42 -1.04
N GLY A 75 2.07 15.60 -1.27
CA GLY A 75 2.03 14.17 -0.98
C GLY A 75 3.41 13.53 -0.89
N TYR A 76 3.46 12.22 -0.71
CA TYR A 76 4.71 11.48 -0.58
C TYR A 76 5.45 11.35 -1.94
N ASN A 77 6.40 12.25 -2.19
CA ASN A 77 7.11 12.34 -3.47
C ASN A 77 7.84 11.06 -3.89
N ARG A 78 8.34 10.26 -2.94
CA ARG A 78 9.02 8.99 -3.26
C ARG A 78 8.12 8.03 -4.01
N VAL A 79 6.83 8.01 -3.67
CA VAL A 79 5.85 7.15 -4.36
C VAL A 79 5.65 7.61 -5.79
N ARG A 80 5.58 8.93 -6.04
CA ARG A 80 5.52 9.47 -7.40
C ARG A 80 6.72 9.04 -8.23
N THR A 81 7.92 9.06 -7.66
CA THR A 81 9.14 8.60 -8.33
C THR A 81 9.04 7.13 -8.68
N VAL A 82 8.65 6.27 -7.74
CA VAL A 82 8.52 4.82 -7.98
C VAL A 82 7.52 4.52 -9.11
N PHE A 83 6.34 5.14 -9.11
CA PHE A 83 5.36 4.94 -10.19
C PHE A 83 5.92 5.40 -11.54
N LYS A 84 6.59 6.56 -11.60
CA LYS A 84 7.23 7.05 -12.82
C LYS A 84 8.32 6.10 -13.33
N ASP A 85 9.15 5.56 -12.44
CA ASP A 85 10.19 4.59 -12.78
C ASP A 85 9.59 3.29 -13.33
N GLN A 86 8.35 2.96 -12.99
CA GLN A 86 7.59 1.84 -13.55
C GLN A 86 6.82 2.21 -14.84
N GLY A 87 7.02 3.42 -15.38
CA GLY A 87 6.33 3.90 -16.58
C GLY A 87 4.85 4.22 -16.38
N ILE A 88 4.43 4.46 -15.14
CA ILE A 88 3.07 4.85 -14.77
C ILE A 88 3.02 6.37 -14.54
N ASP A 89 2.17 7.06 -15.29
CA ASP A 89 1.91 8.48 -15.07
C ASP A 89 0.90 8.66 -13.93
N ILE A 90 1.39 9.05 -12.76
CA ILE A 90 0.58 9.28 -11.56
C ILE A 90 0.30 10.76 -11.37
N HIS A 91 -0.98 11.14 -11.50
CA HIS A 91 -1.38 12.54 -11.46
C HIS A 91 -1.67 13.03 -10.04
N PRO A 92 -1.27 14.28 -9.70
CA PRO A 92 -1.64 14.90 -8.43
C PRO A 92 -3.14 15.20 -8.34
N ILE A 93 -3.72 14.97 -7.16
CA ILE A 93 -5.03 15.51 -6.76
C ILE A 93 -4.82 16.38 -5.52
N SER A 94 -5.46 17.55 -5.50
CA SER A 94 -5.37 18.48 -4.38
C SER A 94 -5.84 17.84 -3.07
N ILE A 95 -5.34 18.35 -1.95
CA ILE A 95 -5.87 18.01 -0.63
C ILE A 95 -6.57 19.22 -0.03
N ASP A 96 -7.58 18.96 0.79
CA ASP A 96 -8.21 19.91 1.69
C ASP A 96 -7.91 19.52 3.15
N LYS A 97 -8.59 20.15 4.12
CA LYS A 97 -8.40 19.88 5.56
C LYS A 97 -8.68 18.44 6.00
N ASP A 98 -9.42 17.66 5.20
CA ASP A 98 -9.85 16.30 5.55
C ASP A 98 -9.13 15.24 4.71
N GLY A 99 -8.31 15.63 3.73
CA GLY A 99 -7.44 14.75 2.95
C GLY A 99 -7.55 15.04 1.47
N ILE A 100 -7.38 14.00 0.65
CA ILE A 100 -7.58 14.11 -0.79
C ILE A 100 -8.97 14.71 -1.13
N CYS A 101 -9.00 15.71 -2.00
CA CYS A 101 -10.23 16.40 -2.37
C CYS A 101 -11.10 15.48 -3.26
N ILE A 102 -12.25 15.06 -2.74
CA ILE A 102 -13.15 14.14 -3.43
C ILE A 102 -13.77 14.76 -4.67
N ASN A 103 -14.03 16.07 -4.65
CA ASN A 103 -14.60 16.76 -5.80
C ASN A 103 -13.62 16.78 -6.98
N ASP A 104 -12.32 16.96 -6.71
CA ASP A 104 -11.30 16.91 -7.74
C ASP A 104 -11.05 15.46 -8.20
N LEU A 105 -11.08 14.51 -7.27
CA LEU A 105 -10.99 13.09 -7.58
C LEU A 105 -12.14 12.61 -8.50
N LYS A 106 -13.37 13.07 -8.27
CA LYS A 106 -14.55 12.76 -9.11
C LYS A 106 -14.44 13.27 -10.55
N LYS A 107 -13.80 14.44 -10.72
CA LYS A 107 -13.54 15.06 -12.04
C LYS A 107 -12.41 14.37 -12.80
N SER A 108 -11.56 13.61 -12.10
CA SER A 108 -10.47 12.86 -12.72
C SER A 108 -10.95 11.58 -13.42
N SER A 109 -10.12 11.07 -14.33
CA SER A 109 -10.27 9.73 -14.93
C SER A 109 -9.60 8.62 -14.12
N ALA A 110 -9.21 8.92 -12.87
CA ALA A 110 -8.50 7.98 -12.01
C ALA A 110 -9.23 6.64 -11.89
N ARG A 111 -8.44 5.57 -11.85
CA ARG A 111 -8.91 4.21 -11.53
C ARG A 111 -8.11 3.55 -10.42
N VAL A 112 -6.97 4.15 -10.05
CA VAL A 112 -6.20 3.80 -8.87
C VAL A 112 -5.87 5.11 -8.15
N VAL A 113 -6.17 5.15 -6.86
CA VAL A 113 -5.79 6.26 -5.97
C VAL A 113 -4.78 5.72 -4.96
N TYR A 114 -3.74 6.49 -4.66
CA TYR A 114 -2.84 6.30 -3.54
C TYR A 114 -3.12 7.41 -2.50
N VAL A 115 -3.42 7.02 -1.26
CA VAL A 115 -3.71 7.94 -0.14
C VAL A 115 -3.01 7.53 1.15
N THR A 116 -2.80 8.48 2.06
CA THR A 116 -2.19 8.26 3.38
C THR A 116 -3.15 8.68 4.51
N PRO A 117 -4.23 7.92 4.78
CA PRO A 117 -5.36 8.35 5.60
C PRO A 117 -5.10 8.37 7.12
N SER A 118 -4.09 7.66 7.60
CA SER A 118 -3.72 7.66 9.02
C SER A 118 -2.88 8.88 9.35
N HIS A 119 -1.91 9.18 8.50
CA HIS A 119 -0.94 10.25 8.66
C HIS A 119 -0.59 10.75 7.26
N GLN A 120 -1.30 11.78 6.82
CA GLN A 120 -1.04 12.36 5.52
C GLN A 120 0.37 12.94 5.50
N PHE A 121 1.13 12.70 4.43
CA PHE A 121 2.45 13.31 4.30
C PHE A 121 2.40 14.52 3.35
N PRO A 122 2.89 15.73 3.71
CA PRO A 122 3.75 16.02 4.87
C PRO A 122 3.01 16.65 6.07
N TYR A 123 1.68 16.79 6.02
CA TYR A 123 0.95 17.61 6.99
C TYR A 123 0.46 16.85 8.23
N GLU A 124 0.69 15.55 8.32
CA GLU A 124 0.34 14.66 9.44
C GLU A 124 -1.15 14.66 9.82
N MET A 125 -1.99 15.14 8.91
CA MET A 125 -3.44 15.21 9.07
C MET A 125 -4.06 13.80 8.99
N ILE A 126 -5.04 13.57 9.85
CA ILE A 126 -5.77 12.31 9.92
C ILE A 126 -7.04 12.45 9.07
N MET A 127 -7.22 11.55 8.11
CA MET A 127 -8.42 11.54 7.28
C MET A 127 -9.62 11.06 8.11
N PRO A 128 -10.67 11.89 8.29
CA PRO A 128 -11.83 11.53 9.08
C PRO A 128 -12.64 10.41 8.42
N ILE A 129 -13.45 9.72 9.24
CA ILE A 129 -14.27 8.60 8.76
C ILE A 129 -15.23 9.01 7.63
N SER A 130 -15.77 10.23 7.67
CA SER A 130 -16.63 10.78 6.61
C SER A 130 -15.92 10.79 5.26
N ARG A 131 -14.68 11.30 5.21
CA ARG A 131 -13.87 11.32 3.99
C ARG A 131 -13.50 9.92 3.51
N ARG A 132 -13.23 8.98 4.42
CA ARG A 132 -12.99 7.57 4.08
C ARG A 132 -14.21 6.94 3.43
N LEU A 133 -15.42 7.21 3.95
CA LEU A 133 -16.67 6.75 3.35
C LEU A 133 -16.94 7.38 1.98
N GLU A 134 -16.63 8.67 1.81
CA GLU A 134 -16.71 9.33 0.51
C GLU A 134 -15.77 8.70 -0.53
N LEU A 135 -14.55 8.32 -0.13
CA LEU A 135 -13.61 7.59 -0.99
C LEU A 135 -14.13 6.21 -1.39
N LEU A 136 -14.66 5.45 -0.43
CA LEU A 136 -15.23 4.12 -0.71
C LEU A 136 -16.43 4.22 -1.64
N LYS A 137 -17.32 5.19 -1.41
CA LYS A 137 -18.46 5.45 -2.29
C LYS A 137 -18.01 5.82 -3.71
N TRP A 138 -17.01 6.69 -3.83
CA TRP A 138 -16.43 7.03 -5.14
C TRP A 138 -15.83 5.80 -5.85
N TYR A 139 -15.15 4.92 -5.12
CA TYR A 139 -14.59 3.68 -5.65
C TYR A 139 -15.69 2.75 -6.20
N GLU A 140 -16.77 2.57 -5.44
CA GLU A 140 -17.95 1.79 -5.84
C GLU A 140 -18.65 2.38 -7.07
N GLU A 141 -18.89 3.69 -7.10
CA GLU A 141 -19.56 4.40 -8.21
C GLU A 141 -18.80 4.27 -9.53
N LYS A 142 -17.46 4.25 -9.49
CA LYS A 142 -16.62 4.15 -10.68
C LYS A 142 -16.37 2.70 -11.12
N ASN A 143 -16.98 1.72 -10.44
CA ASN A 143 -16.78 0.29 -10.66
C ASN A 143 -15.29 -0.06 -10.82
N MET A 144 -14.50 0.48 -9.90
CA MET A 144 -13.06 0.38 -9.96
C MET A 144 -12.60 -1.03 -9.62
N LYS A 145 -11.51 -1.44 -10.27
CA LYS A 145 -10.92 -2.76 -10.02
C LYS A 145 -9.95 -2.75 -8.83
N TYR A 146 -9.35 -1.61 -8.51
CA TYR A 146 -8.24 -1.51 -7.56
C TYR A 146 -8.28 -0.20 -6.78
N PHE A 147 -8.14 -0.27 -5.46
CA PHE A 147 -8.06 0.88 -4.55
C PHE A 147 -6.80 0.73 -3.72
N PHE A 148 -5.94 1.76 -3.67
CA PHE A 148 -4.71 1.66 -2.89
C PHE A 148 -4.66 2.68 -1.74
N LEU A 149 -4.50 2.16 -0.54
CA LEU A 149 -4.53 2.93 0.69
C LEU A 149 -3.28 2.56 1.49
N GLN A 150 -2.40 3.52 1.75
CA GLN A 150 -1.22 3.28 2.57
C GLN A 150 -1.54 3.62 4.04
N LEU A 151 -1.60 2.60 4.89
CA LEU A 151 -1.64 2.77 6.35
C LEU A 151 -0.21 2.80 6.92
N THR A 152 0.30 3.98 7.25
CA THR A 152 1.44 4.16 8.16
C THR A 152 0.90 4.32 9.59
N SER A 153 1.43 3.75 10.68
CA SER A 153 2.74 3.18 11.02
C SER A 153 2.59 1.90 11.86
N ILE A 154 3.38 0.83 11.60
CA ILE A 154 3.87 -0.09 12.66
C ILE A 154 5.18 0.51 13.15
#